data_AF-A0A920JPQ3-F1
#
_entry.id   AF-A0A920JPQ3-F1
#
_cell.length_a   1.000
_cell.length_b   1.000
_cell.length_c   1.000
_cell.angle_alpha   90.00
_cell.angle_beta   90.00
_cell.angle_gamma   90.00
#
_symmetry.space_group_name_H-M   'P 1'
#
loop_
_entity.id
_entity.type
_entity.pdbx_description
1 polymer ?
#
loop_
_entity_poly.entity_id
_entity_poly.type
_entity_poly.pdbx_seq_one_letter_code
_entity_poly.pdbx_strand_id
1 'polypeptide(L)'
;MRSKKVNNQPQEITDYPEIDPKDQNAIECINEIFMSPLTGSYNWDYIVVEDRIKKLYELGKELNWNVSSDLDWSQNYPKDELMINYELFQTPESVLRGYDDLSDEKKVEMDRHRVSWNISQFLHGEQGALLVASQLVSCAPTLMQRCMPLHKLLMRLGMLKVLIGTLRKKLDFSILQQMALSH
;
A
#
# COMPACT_ATOMS: atom_id res chain seq x y z
N MET A 1 -18.82 11.69 -0.50
CA MET A 1 -17.78 11.24 0.46
C MET A 1 -17.91 12.07 1.73
N ARG A 2 -18.19 11.43 2.87
CA ARG A 2 -18.22 12.11 4.18
C ARG A 2 -16.86 11.94 4.83
N SER A 3 -16.26 13.03 5.31
CA SER A 3 -14.94 12.99 5.95
C SER A 3 -15.05 13.35 7.42
N LYS A 4 -14.56 12.48 8.30
CA LYS A 4 -14.46 12.75 9.73
C LYS A 4 -13.00 12.99 10.07
N LYS A 5 -12.72 14.17 10.63
CA LYS A 5 -11.40 14.49 11.18
C LYS A 5 -11.29 13.85 12.55
N VAL A 6 -10.21 13.14 12.79
CA VAL A 6 -9.90 12.52 14.07
C VAL A 6 -8.56 13.01 14.57
N ASN A 7 -8.41 13.05 15.89
CA ASN A 7 -7.16 13.46 16.52
C ASN A 7 -6.16 12.31 16.64
N ASN A 8 -6.65 11.06 16.58
CA ASN A 8 -5.87 9.82 16.70
C ASN A 8 -6.40 8.78 15.69
N GLN A 9 -5.61 7.74 15.43
CA GLN A 9 -6.02 6.59 14.64
C GLN A 9 -7.30 5.91 15.17
N PRO A 10 -8.13 5.30 14.29
CA PRO A 10 -9.31 4.52 14.70
C PRO A 10 -8.97 3.53 15.81
N GLN A 11 -9.88 3.37 16.78
CA GLN A 11 -9.73 2.46 17.94
C GLN A 11 -10.68 1.26 17.89
N GLU A 12 -11.60 1.24 16.92
CA GLU A 12 -12.59 0.16 16.71
C GLU A 12 -12.57 -0.34 15.27
N ILE A 13 -12.88 -1.63 15.09
CA ILE A 13 -13.00 -2.27 13.76
C ILE A 13 -14.23 -1.66 13.08
N THR A 14 -14.06 -1.14 11.87
CA THR A 14 -15.15 -0.50 11.11
C THR A 14 -15.51 -1.38 9.91
N ASP A 15 -16.69 -2.00 9.95
CA ASP A 15 -17.15 -2.79 8.81
C ASP A 15 -17.40 -1.88 7.60
N TYR A 16 -16.68 -2.14 6.51
CA TYR A 16 -16.95 -1.50 5.23
C TYR A 16 -17.96 -2.35 4.47
N PRO A 17 -19.14 -1.82 4.09
CA PRO A 17 -20.03 -2.56 3.22
C PRO A 17 -19.31 -2.88 1.90
N GLU A 18 -19.70 -3.98 1.25
CA GLU A 18 -19.39 -4.20 -0.16
C GLU A 18 -20.10 -3.13 -0.99
N ILE A 19 -19.48 -1.95 -1.11
CA ILE A 19 -20.04 -0.84 -1.85
C ILE A 19 -19.67 -1.05 -3.32
N ASP A 20 -20.69 -1.26 -4.18
CA ASP A 20 -20.55 -1.03 -5.62
C ASP A 20 -20.04 0.42 -5.79
N PRO A 21 -18.86 0.67 -6.41
CA PRO A 21 -18.09 1.92 -6.36
C PRO A 21 -18.81 3.23 -6.78
N LYS A 22 -20.12 3.19 -7.03
CA LYS A 22 -20.97 4.31 -7.42
C LYS A 22 -21.54 5.12 -6.24
N ASP A 23 -21.75 4.54 -5.05
CA ASP A 23 -22.30 5.31 -3.92
C ASP A 23 -21.20 5.92 -3.04
N GLN A 24 -20.70 7.07 -3.48
CA GLN A 24 -19.70 7.86 -2.73
C GLN A 24 -20.24 8.43 -1.41
N ASN A 25 -21.56 8.36 -1.13
CA ASN A 25 -22.17 8.89 0.09
C ASN A 25 -22.19 7.88 1.25
N ALA A 26 -21.95 6.60 0.97
CA ALA A 26 -21.86 5.52 1.95
C ALA A 26 -20.49 5.41 2.65
N ILE A 27 -19.44 6.03 2.09
CA ILE A 27 -18.07 5.93 2.61
C ILE A 27 -17.78 7.10 3.57
N GLU A 28 -17.60 6.78 4.86
CA GLU A 28 -16.99 7.68 5.85
C GLU A 28 -15.47 7.49 5.83
N CYS A 29 -14.76 8.55 5.48
CA CYS A 29 -13.30 8.56 5.48
C CYS A 29 -12.78 9.21 6.76
N ILE A 30 -12.02 8.43 7.51
CA ILE A 30 -11.34 8.88 8.72
C ILE A 30 -10.00 9.46 8.30
N ASN A 31 -9.73 10.71 8.69
CA ASN A 31 -8.48 11.39 8.36
C ASN A 31 -7.78 11.87 9.63
N GLU A 32 -6.55 11.44 9.83
CA GLU A 32 -5.61 12.01 10.78
C GLU A 32 -4.77 13.09 10.08
N ILE A 33 -4.53 14.22 10.76
CA ILE A 33 -3.87 15.38 10.16
C ILE A 33 -2.55 15.65 10.89
N PHE A 34 -1.44 15.52 10.17
CA PHE A 34 -0.12 15.92 10.65
C PHE A 34 0.18 17.34 10.19
N MET A 35 0.46 18.25 11.13
CA MET A 35 0.88 19.61 10.79
C MET A 35 2.39 19.62 10.49
N SER A 36 2.77 20.10 9.31
CA SER A 36 4.18 20.27 8.92
C SER A 36 4.39 21.65 8.30
N PRO A 37 5.41 22.42 8.72
CA PRO A 37 5.81 23.61 7.99
C PRO A 37 6.36 23.20 6.62
N LEU A 38 5.83 23.79 5.54
CA LEU A 38 6.30 23.53 4.17
C LEU A 38 6.85 24.82 3.58
N THR A 39 8.09 24.75 3.09
CA THR A 39 8.68 25.84 2.30
C THR A 39 8.48 25.52 0.82
N GLY A 40 7.65 26.33 0.15
CA GLY A 40 7.49 26.27 -1.30
C GLY A 40 8.60 27.03 -2.01
N SER A 41 9.06 26.51 -3.14
CA SER A 41 10.01 27.20 -4.03
C SER A 41 9.48 27.11 -5.46
N TYR A 42 9.56 28.23 -6.16
CA TYR A 42 9.23 28.31 -7.59
C TYR A 42 10.47 28.73 -8.34
N ASN A 43 10.83 27.97 -9.37
CA ASN A 43 12.06 28.17 -10.14
C ASN A 43 11.70 28.70 -11.54
N TRP A 44 12.41 29.74 -11.99
CA TRP A 44 12.22 30.39 -13.29
C TRP A 44 13.32 30.03 -14.30
N ASP A 45 14.23 29.12 -13.93
CA ASP A 45 15.31 28.64 -14.78
C ASP A 45 14.79 27.47 -15.63
N TYR A 46 14.60 27.74 -16.92
CA TYR A 46 14.15 26.72 -17.89
C TYR A 46 15.30 25.95 -18.54
N ILE A 47 16.54 26.21 -18.12
CA ILE A 47 17.72 25.52 -18.65
C ILE A 47 17.77 24.13 -18.02
N VAL A 48 17.47 23.12 -18.83
CA VAL A 48 17.59 21.71 -18.43
C VAL A 48 19.06 21.31 -18.57
N VAL A 49 19.79 21.31 -17.45
CA VAL A 49 21.12 20.68 -17.41
C VAL A 49 20.91 19.17 -17.46
N GLU A 50 21.62 18.51 -18.37
CA GLU A 50 21.56 17.05 -18.47
C GLU A 50 22.28 16.42 -17.27
N ASP A 51 21.49 16.03 -16.28
CA ASP A 51 21.99 15.52 -15.02
C ASP A 51 21.65 14.03 -14.84
N ARG A 52 22.26 13.42 -13.82
CA ARG A 52 21.99 12.03 -13.44
C ARG A 52 20.51 11.80 -13.05
N ILE A 53 19.82 12.84 -12.59
CA ILE A 53 18.42 12.80 -12.12
C ILE A 53 17.48 12.62 -13.31
N LYS A 54 17.70 13.36 -14.41
CA LYS A 54 16.98 13.22 -15.68
C LYS A 54 17.08 11.79 -16.21
N LYS A 55 18.29 11.21 -16.25
CA LYS A 55 18.49 9.82 -16.71
C LYS A 55 17.69 8.83 -15.88
N LEU A 56 17.72 8.97 -14.56
CA LEU A 56 16.94 8.12 -13.66
C LEU A 56 15.43 8.31 -13.86
N TYR A 57 14.98 9.53 -14.16
CA TYR A 57 13.57 9.83 -14.38
C TYR A 57 13.06 9.21 -15.68
N GLU A 58 13.83 9.35 -16.77
CA GLU A 58 13.52 8.72 -18.06
C GLU A 58 13.43 7.20 -17.93
N LEU A 59 14.44 6.57 -17.29
CA LEU A 59 14.41 5.12 -17.00
C LEU A 59 13.20 4.72 -16.14
N GLY A 60 12.87 5.53 -15.14
CA GLY A 60 11.70 5.28 -14.29
C GLY A 60 10.41 5.29 -15.09
N LYS A 61 10.23 6.23 -16.02
CA LYS A 61 9.02 6.29 -16.87
C LYS A 61 8.84 5.04 -17.72
N GLU A 62 9.91 4.51 -18.29
CA GLU A 62 9.86 3.30 -19.11
C GLU A 62 9.50 2.05 -18.30
N LEU A 63 9.95 1.99 -17.04
CA LEU A 63 9.75 0.85 -16.15
C LEU A 63 8.49 0.98 -15.27
N ASN A 64 7.71 2.04 -15.45
CA ASN A 64 6.45 2.20 -14.74
C ASN A 64 5.40 1.26 -15.31
N TRP A 65 4.74 0.56 -14.40
CA TRP A 65 3.62 -0.31 -14.71
C TRP A 65 2.29 0.37 -14.39
N ASN A 66 1.26 -0.01 -15.11
CA ASN A 66 -0.12 0.41 -14.92
C ASN A 66 -0.93 -0.73 -14.30
N VAL A 67 -1.30 -0.54 -13.04
CA VAL A 67 -2.09 -1.48 -12.21
C VAL A 67 -3.37 -1.98 -12.88
N SER A 68 -4.01 -1.16 -13.73
CA SER A 68 -5.29 -1.51 -14.34
C SER A 68 -5.16 -2.39 -15.59
N SER A 69 -4.06 -2.27 -16.33
CA SER A 69 -3.82 -3.01 -17.58
C SER A 69 -2.83 -4.15 -17.41
N ASP A 70 -1.82 -3.97 -16.54
CA ASP A 70 -0.67 -4.88 -16.47
C ASP A 70 -0.89 -6.00 -15.46
N LEU A 71 -1.92 -5.89 -14.61
CA LEU A 71 -2.28 -6.91 -13.64
C LEU A 71 -3.62 -7.56 -14.00
N ASP A 72 -3.57 -8.88 -14.21
CA ASP A 72 -4.76 -9.69 -14.44
C ASP A 72 -5.48 -10.00 -13.13
N TRP A 73 -6.47 -9.18 -12.80
CA TRP A 73 -7.30 -9.33 -11.61
C TRP A 73 -8.26 -10.55 -11.64
N SER A 74 -8.44 -11.20 -12.80
CA SER A 74 -9.35 -12.34 -12.94
C SER A 74 -8.78 -13.62 -12.33
N GLN A 75 -7.46 -13.71 -12.18
CA GLN A 75 -6.79 -14.87 -11.59
C GLN A 75 -7.24 -15.09 -10.15
N ASN A 76 -7.70 -16.30 -9.85
CA ASN A 76 -8.12 -16.69 -8.51
C ASN A 76 -7.16 -17.74 -7.94
N TYR A 77 -6.87 -17.58 -6.66
CA TYR A 77 -6.14 -18.58 -5.89
C TYR A 77 -7.15 -19.41 -5.09
N PRO A 78 -7.01 -20.75 -5.07
CA PRO A 78 -7.88 -21.61 -4.27
C PRO A 78 -7.88 -21.18 -2.81
N LYS A 79 -9.02 -21.36 -2.13
CA LYS A 79 -9.18 -20.93 -0.72
C LYS A 79 -8.64 -21.97 0.27
N ASP A 80 -8.59 -23.20 -0.20
CA ASP A 80 -8.22 -24.45 0.47
C ASP A 80 -6.76 -24.85 0.23
N GLU A 81 -5.99 -24.03 -0.50
CA GLU A 81 -4.57 -24.25 -0.73
C GLU A 81 -3.71 -23.20 -0.03
N LEU A 82 -2.47 -23.59 0.30
CA LEU A 82 -1.45 -22.70 0.83
C LEU A 82 -1.04 -21.68 -0.24
N MET A 83 -1.00 -20.40 0.12
CA MET A 83 -0.56 -19.32 -0.76
C MET A 83 0.96 -19.20 -0.80
N ILE A 84 1.63 -19.51 0.30
CA ILE A 84 3.09 -19.60 0.37
C ILE A 84 3.49 -21.05 0.13
N ASN A 85 4.43 -21.28 -0.79
CA ASN A 85 5.04 -22.59 -0.94
C ASN A 85 6.07 -22.80 0.20
N TYR A 86 5.69 -23.61 1.19
CA TYR A 86 6.52 -23.90 2.37
C TYR A 86 7.78 -24.72 2.06
N GLU A 87 7.83 -25.45 0.94
CA GLU A 87 9.04 -26.14 0.50
C GLU A 87 10.13 -25.16 0.05
N LEU A 88 9.71 -24.00 -0.45
CA LEU A 88 10.61 -22.92 -0.87
C LEU A 88 10.84 -21.87 0.23
N PHE A 89 9.83 -21.64 1.07
CA PHE A 89 9.84 -20.61 2.11
C PHE A 89 9.36 -21.16 3.44
N GLN A 90 10.31 -21.58 4.28
CA GLN A 90 10.01 -21.99 5.64
C GLN A 90 9.52 -20.80 6.46
N THR A 91 8.29 -20.86 6.95
CA THR A 91 7.74 -19.78 7.78
C THR A 91 8.10 -19.97 9.26
N PRO A 92 8.26 -18.88 10.03
CA PRO A 92 8.42 -18.92 11.48
C PRO A 92 7.41 -19.80 12.23
N GLU A 93 6.17 -19.93 11.76
CA GLU A 93 5.17 -20.75 12.45
C GLU A 93 5.42 -22.24 12.27
N SER A 94 6.02 -22.65 11.14
CA SER A 94 6.30 -24.06 10.84
C SER A 94 7.28 -24.73 11.81
N VAL A 95 8.04 -23.94 12.57
CA VAL A 95 8.99 -24.44 13.59
C VAL A 95 8.43 -24.39 15.01
N LEU A 96 7.19 -23.89 15.18
CA LEU A 96 6.56 -23.80 16.50
C LEU A 96 6.09 -25.18 16.98
N ARG A 97 6.28 -25.42 18.28
CA ARG A 97 5.76 -26.63 18.92
C ARG A 97 4.23 -26.63 18.84
N GLY A 98 3.67 -27.63 18.14
CA GLY A 98 2.23 -27.78 17.94
C GLY A 98 1.75 -27.39 16.54
N TYR A 99 2.62 -26.91 15.65
CA TYR A 99 2.24 -26.67 14.25
C TYR A 99 1.84 -27.96 13.52
N ASP A 100 2.60 -29.04 13.74
CA ASP A 100 2.31 -30.35 13.14
C ASP A 100 0.98 -30.94 13.64
N ASP A 101 0.55 -30.56 14.85
CA ASP A 101 -0.70 -31.00 15.46
C ASP A 101 -1.94 -30.29 14.88
N LEU A 102 -1.75 -29.20 14.10
CA LEU A 102 -2.84 -28.50 13.43
C LEU A 102 -3.36 -29.31 12.24
N SER A 103 -4.68 -29.24 12.01
CA SER A 103 -5.28 -29.75 10.78
C SER A 103 -4.82 -28.94 9.56
N ASP A 104 -4.88 -29.55 8.38
CA ASP A 104 -4.46 -28.90 7.14
C ASP A 104 -5.30 -27.65 6.85
N GLU A 105 -6.59 -27.66 7.18
CA GLU A 105 -7.46 -26.48 7.05
C GLU A 105 -6.99 -25.35 7.95
N LYS A 106 -6.53 -25.65 9.17
CA LYS A 106 -6.00 -24.64 10.10
C LYS A 106 -4.66 -24.10 9.67
N LYS A 107 -3.81 -24.92 9.04
CA LYS A 107 -2.55 -24.48 8.43
C LYS A 107 -2.83 -23.53 7.26
N VAL A 108 -3.81 -23.83 6.41
CA VAL A 108 -4.25 -22.95 5.31
C VAL A 108 -4.82 -21.64 5.83
N GLU A 109 -5.71 -21.69 6.83
CA GLU A 109 -6.26 -20.47 7.46
C GLU A 109 -5.14 -19.56 7.99
N MET A 110 -4.19 -20.15 8.72
CA MET A 110 -3.06 -19.40 9.27
C MET A 110 -2.16 -18.81 8.19
N ASP A 111 -1.90 -19.54 7.10
CA ASP A 111 -1.13 -19.05 5.96
C ASP A 111 -1.80 -17.82 5.32
N ARG A 112 -3.12 -17.88 5.09
CA ARG A 112 -3.88 -16.75 4.53
C ARG A 112 -3.87 -15.54 5.45
N HIS A 113 -4.00 -15.75 6.76
CA HIS A 113 -3.89 -14.65 7.74
C HIS A 113 -2.49 -14.03 7.74
N ARG A 114 -1.45 -14.85 7.66
CA ARG A 114 -0.05 -14.39 7.56
C ARG A 114 0.19 -13.58 6.29
N VAL A 115 -0.30 -14.03 5.13
CA VAL A 115 -0.17 -13.28 3.87
C VAL A 115 -0.92 -11.95 3.96
N SER A 116 -2.15 -11.97 4.49
CA SER A 116 -2.95 -10.76 4.70
C SER A 116 -2.25 -9.78 5.65
N TRP A 117 -1.67 -10.28 6.74
CA TRP A 117 -0.85 -9.53 7.70
C TRP A 117 0.36 -8.89 7.01
N ASN A 118 1.13 -9.65 6.23
CA ASN A 118 2.28 -9.12 5.50
C ASN A 118 1.91 -8.03 4.50
N ILE A 119 0.87 -8.26 3.68
CA ILE A 119 0.41 -7.28 2.67
C ILE A 119 -0.09 -6.01 3.36
N SER A 120 -0.72 -6.14 4.54
CA SER A 120 -1.14 -5.00 5.36
C SER A 120 0.04 -4.17 5.87
N GLN A 121 1.11 -4.82 6.32
CA GLN A 121 2.35 -4.13 6.72
C GLN A 121 2.98 -3.39 5.53
N PHE A 122 3.04 -4.01 4.36
CA PHE A 122 3.50 -3.33 3.14
C PHE A 122 2.60 -2.14 2.79
N LEU A 123 1.28 -2.28 2.92
CA LEU A 123 0.34 -1.20 2.63
C LEU A 123 0.65 0.04 3.48
N HIS A 124 0.79 -0.14 4.79
CA HIS A 124 1.12 0.97 5.70
C HIS A 124 2.51 1.54 5.42
N GLY A 125 3.50 0.70 5.13
CA GLY A 125 4.83 1.15 4.71
C GLY A 125 4.79 2.03 3.45
N GLU A 126 3.98 1.65 2.46
CA GLU A 126 3.79 2.41 1.23
C GLU A 126 3.03 3.72 1.47
N GLN A 127 2.07 3.76 2.41
CA GLN A 127 1.38 5.00 2.82
C GLN A 127 2.37 5.99 3.46
N GLY A 128 3.24 5.51 4.35
CA GLY A 128 4.29 6.34 4.95
C GLY A 128 5.31 6.82 3.91
N ALA A 129 5.75 5.94 3.02
CA ALA A 129 6.67 6.30 1.93
C ALA A 129 6.05 7.33 0.97
N LEU A 130 4.75 7.24 0.71
CA LEU A 130 4.01 8.22 -0.08
C LEU A 130 4.02 9.61 0.59
N LEU A 131 3.78 9.67 1.91
CA LEU A 131 3.84 10.91 2.68
C LEU A 131 5.22 11.56 2.57
N VAL A 132 6.29 10.80 2.79
CA VAL A 132 7.67 11.30 2.70
C VAL A 132 7.99 11.77 1.28
N ALA A 133 7.61 11.01 0.25
CA ALA A 133 7.81 11.42 -1.13
C ALA A 133 7.10 12.73 -1.47
N SER A 134 5.89 12.96 -0.95
CA SER A 134 5.14 14.21 -1.16
C SER A 134 5.83 15.44 -0.55
N GLN A 135 6.48 15.27 0.61
CA GLN A 135 7.26 16.33 1.25
C GLN A 135 8.54 16.62 0.47
N LEU A 136 9.24 15.58 -0.02
CA LEU A 136 10.42 15.74 -0.88
C LEU A 136 10.08 16.50 -2.17
N VAL A 137 8.95 16.17 -2.80
CA VAL A 137 8.44 16.94 -3.96
C VAL A 137 8.24 18.39 -3.59
N SER A 138 7.69 18.69 -2.41
CA SER A 138 7.38 20.06 -1.98
C SER A 138 8.63 20.91 -1.75
N CYS A 139 9.66 20.33 -1.12
CA CYS A 139 10.87 21.04 -0.69
C CYS A 139 11.99 21.11 -1.75
N ALA A 140 11.94 20.31 -2.83
CA ALA A 140 12.98 20.32 -3.86
C ALA A 140 13.05 21.68 -4.61
N PRO A 141 14.22 22.33 -4.70
CA PRO A 141 14.32 23.73 -5.14
C PRO A 141 14.14 23.95 -6.65
N THR A 142 14.39 22.94 -7.50
CA THR A 142 14.26 23.06 -8.96
C THR A 142 13.26 22.08 -9.55
N LEU A 143 12.73 22.39 -10.74
CA LEU A 143 11.80 21.50 -11.45
C LEU A 143 12.38 20.10 -11.68
N MET A 144 13.64 20.02 -12.16
CA MET A 144 14.29 18.73 -12.43
C MET A 144 14.44 17.87 -11.17
N GLN A 145 14.77 18.48 -10.03
CA GLN A 145 14.88 17.77 -8.76
C GLN A 145 13.53 17.28 -8.24
N ARG A 146 12.41 17.88 -8.65
CA ARG A 146 11.06 17.42 -8.32
C ARG A 146 10.65 16.19 -9.13
N CYS A 147 11.17 15.99 -10.35
CA CYS A 147 10.77 14.91 -11.25
C CYS A 147 10.96 13.52 -10.64
N MET A 148 12.10 13.25 -10.00
CA MET A 148 12.38 11.93 -9.41
C MET A 148 11.52 11.60 -8.19
N PRO A 149 11.41 12.47 -7.16
CA PRO A 149 10.46 12.29 -6.07
C PRO A 149 9.01 12.18 -6.55
N LEU A 150 8.60 12.95 -7.56
CA LEU A 150 7.25 12.89 -8.13
C LEU A 150 6.99 11.56 -8.84
N HIS A 151 7.95 11.07 -9.61
CA HIS A 151 7.87 9.73 -10.21
C HIS A 151 7.75 8.65 -9.13
N LYS A 152 8.55 8.73 -8.06
CA LYS A 152 8.42 7.81 -6.91
C LYS A 152 7.03 7.91 -6.27
N LEU A 153 6.47 9.11 -6.12
CA LEU A 153 5.12 9.31 -5.60
C LEU A 153 4.08 8.53 -6.43
N LEU A 154 4.15 8.63 -7.76
CA LEU A 154 3.26 7.89 -8.67
C LEU A 154 3.41 6.37 -8.54
N MET A 155 4.65 5.87 -8.44
CA MET A 155 4.94 4.46 -8.19
C MET A 155 4.32 3.97 -6.87
N ARG A 156 4.47 4.74 -5.78
CA ARG A 156 3.87 4.42 -4.47
C ARG A 156 2.34 4.39 -4.55
N LEU A 157 1.71 5.31 -5.28
CA LEU A 157 0.25 5.27 -5.52
C LEU A 157 -0.18 4.01 -6.28
N GLY A 158 0.61 3.58 -7.28
CA GLY A 158 0.38 2.32 -7.98
C GLY A 158 0.43 1.13 -7.03
N MET A 159 1.49 1.03 -6.23
CA MET A 159 1.65 -0.05 -5.26
C MET A 159 0.50 -0.09 -4.23
N LEU A 160 0.09 1.08 -3.70
CA LEU A 160 -1.06 1.16 -2.79
C LEU A 160 -2.34 0.60 -3.40
N LYS A 161 -2.63 0.94 -4.66
CA LYS A 161 -3.81 0.40 -5.36
C LYS A 161 -3.77 -1.12 -5.46
N VAL A 162 -2.58 -1.69 -5.66
CA VAL A 162 -2.38 -3.14 -5.80
C VAL A 162 -2.58 -3.83 -4.47
N LEU A 163 -1.97 -3.32 -3.41
CA LEU A 163 -2.07 -3.88 -2.06
C LEU A 163 -3.50 -3.81 -1.55
N ILE A 164 -4.17 -2.65 -1.70
CA ILE A 164 -5.60 -2.48 -1.37
C ILE A 164 -6.47 -3.42 -2.21
N GLY A 165 -6.22 -3.47 -3.53
CA GLY A 165 -6.98 -4.33 -4.44
C GLY A 165 -6.85 -5.81 -4.09
N THR A 166 -5.64 -6.26 -3.72
CA THR A 166 -5.36 -7.63 -3.30
C THR A 166 -6.09 -7.97 -2.00
N LEU A 167 -5.98 -7.11 -0.98
CA LEU A 167 -6.65 -7.30 0.31
C LEU A 167 -8.17 -7.30 0.17
N ARG A 168 -8.75 -6.45 -0.69
CA ARG A 168 -10.21 -6.38 -0.87
C ARG A 168 -10.78 -7.50 -1.74
N LYS A 169 -10.06 -7.93 -2.78
CA LYS A 169 -10.60 -8.86 -3.78
C LYS A 169 -10.20 -10.31 -3.57
N LYS A 170 -9.08 -10.58 -2.90
CA LYS A 170 -8.44 -11.91 -2.86
C LYS A 170 -8.22 -12.44 -1.44
N LEU A 171 -8.17 -11.55 -0.45
CA LEU A 171 -7.86 -11.86 0.94
C LEU A 171 -8.90 -11.26 1.88
N ASP A 172 -8.69 -11.44 3.18
CA ASP A 172 -9.56 -10.88 4.20
C ASP A 172 -9.11 -9.46 4.57
N PHE A 173 -9.98 -8.48 4.31
CA PHE A 173 -9.74 -7.07 4.59
C PHE A 173 -9.88 -6.74 6.09
N SER A 174 -10.51 -7.58 6.90
CA SER A 174 -10.72 -7.33 8.34
C SER A 174 -9.41 -7.27 9.14
N ILE A 175 -8.37 -7.97 8.68
CA ILE A 175 -7.04 -8.04 9.30
C ILE A 175 -6.33 -6.68 9.29
N LEU A 176 -6.57 -5.84 8.28
CA LEU A 176 -6.00 -4.48 8.20
C LEU A 176 -6.41 -3.61 9.38
N GLN A 177 -7.67 -3.72 9.81
CA GLN A 177 -8.17 -2.88 10.88
C GLN A 177 -7.64 -3.31 12.22
N GLN A 178 -7.59 -4.61 12.51
CA GLN A 178 -7.04 -5.12 13.77
C GLN A 178 -5.61 -4.61 14.04
N MET A 179 -4.81 -4.40 13.00
CA MET A 179 -3.48 -3.80 13.11
C MET A 179 -3.50 -2.33 13.53
N ALA A 180 -4.36 -1.52 12.91
CA ALA A 180 -4.49 -0.10 13.24
C ALA A 180 -4.91 0.12 14.71
N LEU A 181 -5.57 -0.86 15.32
CA LEU A 181 -6.01 -0.84 16.72
C LEU A 181 -4.95 -1.38 17.71
N SER A 182 -3.92 -2.07 17.22
CA SER A 182 -2.95 -2.79 18.06
C SER A 182 -1.73 -1.96 18.49
N HIS A 183 -1.72 -0.66 18.17
CA HIS A 183 -0.67 0.30 18.50
C HIS A 183 -1.16 1.39 19.44
#